data_AF-A0A8J6BSU5-F1
#
_entry.id   AF-A0A8J6BSU5-F1
#
_cell.length_a   1.000
_cell.length_b   1.000
_cell.length_c   1.000
_cell.angle_alpha   90.00
_cell.angle_beta   90.00
_cell.angle_gamma   90.00
#
_symmetry.space_group_name_H-M   'P 1'
#
loop_
_entity.id
_entity.type
_entity.pdbx_description
1 polymer ?
#
loop_
_entity_poly.entity_id
_entity_poly.type
_entity_poly.pdbx_seq_one_letter_code
_entity_poly.pdbx_strand_id
1 'polypeptide(L)'
;MAAASTGNGSPPPVALLVLTAAAMAAGWFVNATRPPTPTPCGTAGGPPVTAARVRMRDGRSLAYAESGVSRDRARLKVVYSHGFSGGRMDSPRASQALLEELGVYMVAFDRAGYGESDPDRRRSLQSAALDIQDLADALDLGPKFYLICSSLGCHAAWASFKYIPHRLAGAAMMAPVINYRWSGMPRGLARQLYRSMPVGDQWSLKVAYYAPWLLHWWMNQKTWLPTSTVIDGSGSFPNALDEKNRVMALSTGMFQKKARLATQQGVQESFYLDMAVMFGRWPEFEPTDLEEMPFPVHLFQGDEDGVVPVQLQRHICRRVGWISYHELAGVGHFLSAVPGLGDRIVSTLLPAPA
;
A
#
# COMPACT_ATOMS: atom_id res chain seq x y z
N MET A 1 49.10 34.95 -44.73
CA MET A 1 48.68 34.59 -43.37
C MET A 1 47.82 35.72 -42.82
N ALA A 2 46.53 35.49 -42.62
CA ALA A 2 45.70 36.33 -41.78
C ALA A 2 44.63 35.42 -41.17
N ALA A 3 44.83 35.08 -39.91
CA ALA A 3 43.93 34.23 -39.14
C ALA A 3 42.61 34.96 -38.91
N ALA A 4 41.50 34.37 -39.38
CA ALA A 4 40.18 34.80 -38.98
C ALA A 4 39.98 34.43 -37.50
N SER A 5 40.02 35.44 -36.64
CA SER A 5 39.71 35.31 -35.22
C SER A 5 38.24 34.91 -35.06
N THR A 6 38.00 33.70 -34.57
CA THR A 6 36.69 33.26 -34.08
C THR A 6 36.32 34.14 -32.88
N GLY A 7 35.44 35.12 -33.10
CA GLY A 7 34.87 35.92 -32.02
C GLY A 7 34.00 35.04 -31.12
N ASN A 8 34.55 34.61 -29.99
CA ASN A 8 33.78 34.14 -28.84
C ASN A 8 33.06 35.36 -28.24
N GLY A 9 31.92 35.73 -28.84
CA GLY A 9 31.04 36.76 -28.28
C GLY A 9 30.42 36.24 -27.00
N SER A 10 30.80 36.82 -25.86
CA SER A 10 30.10 36.67 -24.59
C SER A 10 28.59 36.88 -24.82
N PRO A 11 27.70 36.04 -24.26
CA PRO A 11 26.27 36.24 -24.44
C PRO A 11 25.89 37.67 -24.01
N PRO A 12 25.01 38.36 -24.76
CA PRO A 12 24.59 39.71 -24.40
C PRO A 12 24.08 39.71 -22.93
N PRO A 13 24.24 40.80 -22.17
CA PRO A 13 23.97 40.82 -20.72
C PRO A 13 22.55 40.34 -20.37
N VAL A 14 21.57 40.55 -21.26
CA VAL A 14 20.21 40.02 -21.13
C VAL A 14 20.17 38.48 -21.26
N ALA A 15 20.90 37.89 -22.20
CA ALA A 15 20.98 36.44 -22.34
C ALA A 15 21.68 35.80 -21.12
N LEU A 16 22.71 36.45 -20.56
CA LEU A 16 23.34 35.98 -19.33
C LEU A 16 22.38 36.04 -18.14
N LEU A 17 21.60 37.12 -18.00
CA LEU A 17 20.58 37.26 -16.96
C LEU A 17 19.44 36.23 -17.09
N VAL A 18 18.99 35.95 -18.32
CA VAL A 18 17.98 34.92 -18.56
C VAL A 18 18.53 33.54 -18.20
N LEU A 19 19.78 33.24 -18.57
CA LEU A 19 20.43 31.97 -18.25
C LEU A 19 20.64 31.79 -16.74
N THR A 20 21.06 32.83 -16.02
CA THR A 20 21.21 32.76 -14.56
C THR A 20 19.86 32.64 -13.86
N ALA A 21 18.84 33.37 -14.29
CA ALA A 21 17.49 33.24 -13.76
C ALA A 21 16.92 31.82 -14.01
N ALA A 22 17.11 31.27 -15.21
CA ALA A 22 16.72 29.91 -15.54
C ALA A 22 17.46 28.87 -14.68
N ALA A 23 18.78 29.04 -14.48
CA ALA A 23 19.59 28.17 -13.64
C ALA A 23 19.16 28.23 -12.16
N MET A 24 18.86 29.43 -11.65
CA MET A 24 18.34 29.62 -10.28
C MET A 24 16.96 28.98 -10.11
N ALA A 25 16.05 29.17 -11.07
CA ALA A 25 14.74 28.54 -11.05
C ALA A 25 14.84 27.00 -11.12
N ALA A 26 15.73 26.47 -11.95
CA ALA A 26 16.01 25.04 -12.02
C ALA A 26 16.61 24.51 -10.71
N GLY A 27 17.58 25.23 -10.13
CA GLY A 27 18.19 24.88 -8.83
C GLY A 27 17.18 24.88 -7.69
N TRP A 28 16.32 25.91 -7.63
CA TRP A 28 15.21 25.97 -6.68
C TRP A 28 14.24 24.80 -6.88
N PHE A 29 13.86 24.49 -8.12
CA PHE A 29 12.93 23.40 -8.40
C PHE A 29 13.53 22.02 -8.05
N VAL A 30 14.80 21.78 -8.36
CA VAL A 30 15.51 20.57 -7.94
C VAL A 30 15.54 20.46 -6.41
N ASN A 31 15.74 21.56 -5.70
CA ASN A 31 15.72 21.54 -4.24
C ASN A 31 14.32 21.32 -3.67
N ALA A 32 13.30 21.97 -4.26
CA ALA A 32 11.90 21.85 -3.83
C ALA A 32 11.33 20.44 -4.06
N THR A 33 11.87 19.71 -5.02
CA THR A 33 11.43 18.34 -5.36
C THR A 33 12.11 17.26 -4.54
N ARG A 34 13.16 17.60 -3.78
CA ARG A 34 13.78 16.66 -2.84
C ARG A 34 12.87 16.45 -1.64
N PRO A 35 12.47 15.21 -1.33
CA PRO A 35 11.73 14.94 -0.11
C PRO A 35 12.61 15.24 1.12
N PRO A 36 12.00 15.57 2.27
CA PRO A 36 12.70 15.70 3.54
C PRO A 36 13.49 14.44 3.88
N THR A 37 14.60 14.60 4.61
CA THR A 37 15.31 13.46 5.17
C THR A 37 14.38 12.67 6.09
N PRO A 38 14.33 11.33 5.98
CA PRO A 38 13.56 10.49 6.89
C PRO A 38 13.93 10.74 8.35
N THR A 39 12.97 10.59 9.25
CA THR A 39 13.19 10.59 10.70
C THR A 39 12.83 9.22 11.28
N PRO A 40 13.66 8.18 11.09
CA PRO A 40 13.34 6.83 11.53
C PRO A 40 13.12 6.75 13.04
N CYS A 41 12.22 5.87 13.48
CA CYS A 41 11.96 5.68 14.91
C CYS A 41 13.22 5.21 15.65
N GLY A 42 13.50 5.80 16.81
CA GLY A 42 14.65 5.47 17.65
C GLY A 42 15.96 6.17 17.26
N THR A 43 15.93 7.06 16.26
CA THR A 43 17.08 7.93 15.92
C THR A 43 17.02 9.27 16.68
N ALA A 44 18.13 10.00 16.73
CA ALA A 44 18.17 11.33 17.34
C ALA A 44 17.19 12.28 16.62
N GLY A 45 16.20 12.80 17.35
CA GLY A 45 15.14 13.65 16.79
C GLY A 45 13.99 12.90 16.09
N GLY A 46 14.05 11.56 16.01
CA GLY A 46 12.96 10.72 15.52
C GLY A 46 11.96 10.33 16.62
N PRO A 47 10.78 9.80 16.27
CA PRO A 47 9.82 9.27 17.24
C PRO A 47 10.42 8.12 18.07
N PRO A 48 9.94 7.87 19.30
CA PRO A 48 10.40 6.75 20.11
C PRO A 48 9.95 5.41 19.51
N VAL A 49 10.69 4.36 19.83
CA VAL A 49 10.28 2.98 19.58
C VAL A 49 9.62 2.46 20.84
N THR A 50 8.38 2.01 20.70
CA THR A 50 7.54 1.47 21.78
C THR A 50 6.98 0.09 21.43
N ALA A 51 6.93 -0.25 20.15
CA ALA A 51 6.47 -1.56 19.66
C ALA A 51 7.54 -2.65 19.79
N ALA A 52 7.09 -3.90 19.86
CA ALA A 52 7.95 -5.03 19.53
C ALA A 52 8.40 -4.91 18.07
N ARG A 53 9.69 -5.16 17.83
CA ARG A 53 10.28 -5.13 16.49
C ARG A 53 11.17 -6.34 16.26
N VAL A 54 11.18 -6.83 15.02
CA VAL A 54 12.10 -7.85 14.54
C VAL A 54 13.09 -7.24 13.55
N ARG A 55 14.29 -7.79 13.47
CA ARG A 55 15.35 -7.36 12.53
C ARG A 55 15.25 -8.19 11.23
N MET A 56 15.17 -7.51 10.10
CA MET A 56 15.08 -8.10 8.75
C MET A 56 16.46 -8.40 8.18
N ARG A 57 16.52 -9.17 7.09
CA ARG A 57 17.78 -9.60 6.46
C ARG A 57 18.65 -8.45 5.97
N ASP A 58 18.01 -7.34 5.59
CA ASP A 58 18.65 -6.15 5.06
C ASP A 58 19.04 -5.14 6.14
N GLY A 59 18.82 -5.49 7.41
CA GLY A 59 19.10 -4.63 8.54
C GLY A 59 18.07 -3.52 8.75
N ARG A 60 16.86 -3.61 8.20
CA ARG A 60 15.72 -2.83 8.70
C ARG A 60 15.07 -3.54 9.90
N SER A 61 14.30 -2.80 10.69
CA SER A 61 13.45 -3.35 11.73
C SER A 61 11.98 -3.15 11.40
N LEU A 62 11.17 -4.21 11.51
CA LEU A 62 9.71 -4.12 11.36
C LEU A 62 9.01 -4.23 12.71
N ALA A 63 8.14 -3.27 13.00
CA ALA A 63 7.28 -3.28 14.16
C ALA A 63 6.05 -4.15 13.91
N TYR A 64 5.66 -4.93 14.93
CA TYR A 64 4.56 -5.88 14.80
C TYR A 64 3.70 -5.95 16.08
N ALA A 65 2.52 -6.53 15.93
CA ALA A 65 1.63 -6.88 17.03
C ALA A 65 1.04 -8.28 16.79
N GLU A 66 0.92 -9.03 17.88
CA GLU A 66 0.43 -10.41 17.88
C GLU A 66 -1.01 -10.45 18.42
N SER A 67 -1.81 -11.38 17.91
CA SER A 67 -3.21 -11.59 18.29
C SER A 67 -3.64 -13.04 18.05
N GLY A 68 -4.81 -13.42 18.56
CA GLY A 68 -5.29 -14.81 18.54
C GLY A 68 -4.69 -15.64 19.67
N VAL A 69 -4.46 -16.93 19.44
CA VAL A 69 -3.83 -17.80 20.44
C VAL A 69 -2.30 -17.64 20.44
N SER A 70 -1.65 -18.08 21.52
CA SER A 70 -0.20 -18.01 21.64
C SER A 70 0.51 -18.86 20.57
N ARG A 71 1.72 -18.42 20.17
CA ARG A 71 2.46 -19.06 19.07
C ARG A 71 2.81 -20.53 19.36
N ASP A 72 3.06 -20.91 20.60
CA ASP A 72 3.30 -22.29 21.03
C ASP A 72 2.08 -23.20 20.90
N ARG A 73 0.86 -22.64 21.00
CA ARG A 73 -0.41 -23.40 20.92
C ARG A 73 -1.07 -23.35 19.55
N ALA A 74 -0.65 -22.44 18.68
CA ALA A 74 -1.33 -22.22 17.41
C ALA A 74 -1.06 -23.33 16.39
N ARG A 75 -2.14 -23.89 15.85
CA ARG A 75 -2.18 -24.79 14.70
C ARG A 75 -1.87 -24.07 13.38
N LEU A 76 -2.33 -22.82 13.26
CA LEU A 76 -2.26 -22.04 12.04
C LEU A 76 -1.60 -20.69 12.34
N LYS A 77 -0.68 -20.26 11.47
CA LYS A 77 0.01 -18.97 11.55
C LYS A 77 -0.45 -18.07 10.42
N VAL A 78 -0.88 -16.86 10.74
CA VAL A 78 -1.36 -15.87 9.77
C VAL A 78 -0.53 -14.61 9.88
N VAL A 79 -0.03 -14.13 8.73
CA VAL A 79 0.53 -12.78 8.61
C VAL A 79 -0.53 -11.86 8.01
N TYR A 80 -0.78 -10.71 8.63
CA TYR A 80 -1.72 -9.70 8.14
C TYR A 80 -0.99 -8.44 7.68
N SER A 81 -1.26 -8.03 6.44
CA SER A 81 -0.70 -6.82 5.81
C SER A 81 -1.79 -5.76 5.65
N HIS A 82 -1.65 -4.66 6.40
CA HIS A 82 -2.66 -3.60 6.46
C HIS A 82 -2.74 -2.75 5.18
N GLY A 83 -3.89 -2.09 5.00
CA GLY A 83 -4.13 -1.16 3.89
C GLY A 83 -3.44 0.20 4.03
N PHE A 84 -3.87 1.15 3.21
CA PHE A 84 -3.38 2.52 3.28
C PHE A 84 -3.80 3.18 4.60
N SER A 85 -2.93 4.01 5.20
CA SER A 85 -3.09 4.62 6.54
C SER A 85 -3.24 3.66 7.73
N GLY A 86 -3.13 2.35 7.49
CA GLY A 86 -3.20 1.32 8.52
C GLY A 86 -1.92 1.17 9.33
N GLY A 87 -1.91 0.15 10.18
CA GLY A 87 -0.73 -0.25 10.95
C GLY A 87 -0.86 -1.65 11.54
N ARG A 88 0.13 -2.05 12.34
CA ARG A 88 0.23 -3.34 13.04
C ARG A 88 -0.97 -3.68 13.94
N MET A 89 -1.78 -2.71 14.31
CA MET A 89 -2.98 -2.94 15.14
C MET A 89 -4.22 -3.27 14.33
N ASP A 90 -4.16 -3.21 12.99
CA ASP A 90 -5.26 -3.60 12.13
C ASP A 90 -5.31 -5.13 11.95
N SER A 91 -6.51 -5.64 11.71
CA SER A 91 -6.75 -7.07 11.46
C SER A 91 -8.04 -7.24 10.63
N PRO A 92 -8.35 -8.47 10.19
CA PRO A 92 -9.66 -8.79 9.59
C PRO A 92 -10.83 -8.61 10.58
N ARG A 93 -10.54 -8.43 11.89
CA ARG A 93 -11.50 -8.39 13.00
C ARG A 93 -12.33 -9.67 13.15
N ALA A 94 -11.68 -10.82 13.01
CA ALA A 94 -12.26 -12.09 13.42
C ALA A 94 -12.44 -12.15 14.96
N SER A 95 -13.46 -12.85 15.41
CA SER A 95 -13.79 -13.04 16.82
C SER A 95 -12.71 -13.87 17.52
N GLN A 96 -12.44 -13.53 18.78
CA GLN A 96 -11.48 -14.29 19.59
C GLN A 96 -11.90 -15.76 19.73
N ALA A 97 -13.21 -16.03 19.84
CA ALA A 97 -13.75 -17.38 19.91
C ALA A 97 -13.38 -18.22 18.67
N LEU A 98 -13.53 -17.66 17.46
CA LEU A 98 -13.14 -18.35 16.23
C LEU A 98 -11.62 -18.57 16.16
N LEU A 99 -10.82 -17.56 16.54
CA LEU A 99 -9.37 -17.68 16.54
C LEU A 99 -8.90 -18.77 17.52
N GLU A 100 -9.58 -18.93 18.66
CA GLU A 100 -9.33 -20.00 19.63
C GLU A 100 -9.75 -21.37 19.11
N GLU A 101 -10.94 -21.49 18.53
CA GLU A 101 -11.47 -22.72 17.93
C GLU A 101 -10.54 -23.25 16.81
N LEU A 102 -10.09 -22.35 15.94
CA LEU A 102 -9.20 -22.69 14.83
C LEU A 102 -7.72 -22.79 15.24
N GLY A 103 -7.36 -22.39 16.47
CA GLY A 103 -5.99 -22.36 16.95
C GLY A 103 -5.11 -21.42 16.11
N VAL A 104 -5.59 -20.21 15.84
CA VAL A 104 -4.94 -19.23 14.96
C VAL A 104 -4.08 -18.26 15.77
N TYR A 105 -2.80 -18.23 15.44
CA TYR A 105 -1.91 -17.11 15.78
C TYR A 105 -1.88 -16.15 14.59
N MET A 106 -2.07 -14.87 14.86
CA MET A 106 -2.02 -13.82 13.84
C MET A 106 -1.03 -12.74 14.23
N VAL A 107 -0.14 -12.40 13.30
CA VAL A 107 0.76 -11.26 13.42
C VAL A 107 0.45 -10.24 12.34
N ALA A 108 0.24 -8.99 12.76
CA ALA A 108 0.17 -7.84 11.87
C ALA A 108 1.41 -6.98 12.09
N PHE A 109 1.86 -6.29 11.05
CA PHE A 109 3.08 -5.48 11.11
C PHE A 109 2.88 -4.12 10.46
N ASP A 110 3.59 -3.12 10.94
CA ASP A 110 3.67 -1.85 10.25
C ASP A 110 4.49 -2.09 8.97
N ARG A 111 3.92 -1.84 7.79
CA ARG A 111 4.67 -1.97 6.53
C ARG A 111 5.84 -0.99 6.50
N ALA A 112 6.83 -1.20 5.63
CA ALA A 112 8.01 -0.35 5.54
C ALA A 112 7.64 1.15 5.57
N GLY A 113 8.30 1.93 6.45
CA GLY A 113 8.05 3.36 6.65
C GLY A 113 6.72 3.75 7.29
N TYR A 114 5.81 2.81 7.54
CA TYR A 114 4.61 3.03 8.36
C TYR A 114 4.95 2.85 9.84
N GLY A 115 4.20 3.55 10.70
CA GLY A 115 4.23 3.31 12.13
C GLY A 115 5.65 3.35 12.68
N GLU A 116 6.11 2.25 13.27
CA GLU A 116 7.45 2.14 13.88
C GLU A 116 8.42 1.23 13.11
N SER A 117 8.04 0.82 11.89
CA SER A 117 8.90 0.06 10.99
C SER A 117 9.84 0.96 10.21
N ASP A 118 11.10 0.58 10.11
CA ASP A 118 12.11 1.35 9.40
C ASP A 118 11.68 1.58 7.94
N PRO A 119 11.96 2.78 7.37
CA PRO A 119 11.73 3.04 5.96
C PRO A 119 12.56 2.18 5.03
N ASP A 120 11.95 1.73 3.92
CA ASP A 120 12.65 1.14 2.79
C ASP A 120 12.81 2.18 1.67
N ARG A 121 14.03 2.71 1.52
CA ARG A 121 14.37 3.68 0.47
C ARG A 121 14.40 3.08 -0.93
N ARG A 122 14.47 1.75 -1.04
CA ARG A 122 14.45 1.00 -2.30
C ARG A 122 13.16 0.18 -2.41
N ARG A 123 12.06 0.69 -1.83
CA ARG A 123 10.77 0.00 -1.82
C ARG A 123 10.38 -0.49 -3.21
N SER A 124 10.04 -1.76 -3.25
CA SER A 124 9.62 -2.47 -4.45
C SER A 124 8.57 -3.51 -4.07
N LEU A 125 7.95 -4.12 -5.08
CA LEU A 125 7.09 -5.28 -4.86
C LEU A 125 7.88 -6.41 -4.20
N GLN A 126 9.09 -6.67 -4.70
CA GLN A 126 9.95 -7.71 -4.16
C GLN A 126 10.29 -7.45 -2.68
N SER A 127 10.66 -6.23 -2.31
CA SER A 127 10.94 -5.95 -0.90
C SER A 127 9.71 -6.07 0.00
N ALA A 128 8.51 -5.72 -0.49
CA ALA A 128 7.27 -5.93 0.26
C ALA A 128 6.97 -7.43 0.51
N ALA A 129 7.26 -8.31 -0.45
CA ALA A 129 7.15 -9.76 -0.28
C ALA A 129 8.22 -10.30 0.68
N LEU A 130 9.46 -9.84 0.53
CA LEU A 130 10.56 -10.26 1.40
C LEU A 130 10.39 -9.80 2.84
N ASP A 131 9.77 -8.64 3.09
CA ASP A 131 9.40 -8.17 4.43
C ASP A 131 8.44 -9.15 5.13
N ILE A 132 7.46 -9.69 4.39
CA ILE A 132 6.53 -10.71 4.91
C ILE A 132 7.28 -12.00 5.23
N GLN A 133 8.20 -12.43 4.35
CA GLN A 133 9.01 -13.62 4.59
C GLN A 133 9.92 -13.44 5.82
N ASP A 134 10.61 -12.32 5.91
CA ASP A 134 11.55 -12.04 7.00
C ASP A 134 10.85 -11.92 8.35
N LEU A 135 9.66 -11.31 8.38
CA LEU A 135 8.81 -11.30 9.55
C LEU A 135 8.45 -12.72 10.00
N ALA A 136 8.06 -13.58 9.05
CA ALA A 136 7.71 -14.96 9.33
C ALA A 136 8.92 -15.79 9.82
N ASP A 137 10.09 -15.57 9.22
CA ASP A 137 11.34 -16.22 9.62
C ASP A 137 11.80 -15.77 11.01
N ALA A 138 11.79 -14.47 11.28
CA ALA A 138 12.22 -13.90 12.56
C ALA A 138 11.31 -14.31 13.73
N LEU A 139 10.04 -14.60 13.46
CA LEU A 139 9.07 -15.06 14.46
C LEU A 139 8.91 -16.59 14.49
N ASP A 140 9.71 -17.32 13.70
CA ASP A 140 9.66 -18.78 13.61
C ASP A 140 8.24 -19.31 13.32
N LEU A 141 7.59 -18.77 12.30
CA LEU A 141 6.24 -19.19 11.88
C LEU A 141 6.23 -20.52 11.10
N GLY A 142 7.41 -21.14 10.94
CA GLY A 142 7.60 -22.39 10.21
C GLY A 142 7.76 -22.20 8.69
N PRO A 143 7.81 -23.32 7.94
CA PRO A 143 8.12 -23.31 6.52
C PRO A 143 7.01 -22.65 5.68
N LYS A 144 5.75 -22.75 6.10
CA LYS A 144 4.60 -22.13 5.42
C LYS A 144 3.64 -21.46 6.41
N PHE A 145 3.05 -20.35 5.99
CA PHE A 145 2.05 -19.59 6.75
C PHE A 145 0.95 -19.09 5.81
N TYR A 146 -0.14 -18.57 6.38
CA TYR A 146 -1.24 -17.95 5.63
C TYR A 146 -1.07 -16.44 5.57
N LEU A 147 -1.45 -15.83 4.44
CA LEU A 147 -1.34 -14.38 4.25
C LEU A 147 -2.72 -13.76 4.09
N ILE A 148 -3.01 -12.71 4.86
CA ILE A 148 -4.19 -11.87 4.64
C ILE A 148 -3.73 -10.44 4.36
N CYS A 149 -4.17 -9.87 3.25
CA CYS A 149 -3.86 -8.50 2.87
C CYS A 149 -5.15 -7.69 2.71
N SER A 150 -5.08 -6.39 3.01
CA SER A 150 -6.21 -5.48 2.87
C SER A 150 -5.87 -4.27 2.01
N SER A 151 -6.80 -3.89 1.14
CA SER A 151 -6.76 -2.66 0.36
C SER A 151 -5.43 -2.50 -0.38
N LEU A 152 -4.74 -1.37 -0.19
CA LEU A 152 -3.45 -1.10 -0.82
C LEU A 152 -2.38 -2.14 -0.42
N GLY A 153 -2.46 -2.73 0.78
CA GLY A 153 -1.55 -3.78 1.24
C GLY A 153 -1.59 -5.06 0.39
N CYS A 154 -2.62 -5.24 -0.45
CA CYS A 154 -2.69 -6.38 -1.36
C CYS A 154 -1.63 -6.38 -2.47
N HIS A 155 -0.92 -5.29 -2.73
CA HIS A 155 0.27 -5.37 -3.59
C HIS A 155 1.32 -6.33 -3.03
N ALA A 156 1.41 -6.46 -1.70
CA ALA A 156 2.30 -7.40 -1.05
C ALA A 156 1.82 -8.85 -1.21
N ALA A 157 0.51 -9.11 -1.35
CA ALA A 157 -0.01 -10.44 -1.70
C ALA A 157 0.41 -10.82 -3.13
N TRP A 158 0.14 -9.95 -4.11
CA TRP A 158 0.56 -10.17 -5.50
C TRP A 158 2.08 -10.40 -5.62
N ALA A 159 2.87 -9.59 -4.90
CA ALA A 159 4.30 -9.79 -4.82
C ALA A 159 4.68 -11.12 -4.15
N SER A 160 3.99 -11.51 -3.09
CA SER A 160 4.27 -12.78 -2.41
C SER A 160 4.00 -13.99 -3.29
N PHE A 161 2.97 -13.93 -4.13
CA PHE A 161 2.68 -14.97 -5.14
C PHE A 161 3.81 -15.10 -6.15
N LYS A 162 4.44 -13.99 -6.53
CA LYS A 162 5.56 -13.99 -7.47
C LYS A 162 6.87 -14.48 -6.83
N TYR A 163 7.24 -13.91 -5.68
CA TYR A 163 8.61 -14.03 -5.15
C TYR A 163 8.76 -15.09 -4.05
N ILE A 164 7.71 -15.35 -3.28
CA ILE A 164 7.75 -16.29 -2.15
C ILE A 164 6.59 -17.30 -2.13
N PRO A 165 6.08 -17.81 -3.29
CA PRO A 165 4.92 -18.71 -3.28
C PRO A 165 5.18 -19.98 -2.46
N HIS A 166 6.44 -20.42 -2.39
CA HIS A 166 6.86 -21.58 -1.60
C HIS A 166 6.64 -21.41 -0.08
N ARG A 167 6.49 -20.17 0.42
CA ARG A 167 6.24 -19.84 1.84
C ARG A 167 4.76 -19.74 2.20
N LEU A 168 3.86 -19.79 1.22
CA LEU A 168 2.44 -19.62 1.48
C LEU A 168 1.70 -20.96 1.53
N ALA A 169 0.83 -21.10 2.53
CA ALA A 169 -0.15 -22.18 2.66
C ALA A 169 -1.52 -21.79 2.08
N GLY A 170 -1.78 -20.50 1.93
CA GLY A 170 -3.01 -19.93 1.37
C GLY A 170 -3.00 -18.41 1.53
N ALA A 171 -3.84 -17.70 0.77
CA ALA A 171 -3.96 -16.25 0.91
C ALA A 171 -5.40 -15.73 0.78
N ALA A 172 -5.72 -14.66 1.51
CA ALA A 172 -6.94 -13.88 1.31
C ALA A 172 -6.61 -12.40 1.07
N MET A 173 -7.28 -11.81 0.08
CA MET A 173 -7.20 -10.38 -0.22
C MET A 173 -8.55 -9.73 0.05
N MET A 174 -8.55 -8.62 0.79
CA MET A 174 -9.74 -7.84 1.13
C MET A 174 -9.71 -6.52 0.34
N ALA A 175 -10.67 -6.32 -0.55
CA ALA A 175 -10.81 -5.14 -1.41
C ALA A 175 -9.49 -4.63 -2.04
N PRO A 176 -8.72 -5.50 -2.75
CA PRO A 176 -7.39 -5.15 -3.24
C PRO A 176 -7.39 -3.89 -4.12
N VAL A 177 -6.43 -2.98 -3.92
CA VAL A 177 -6.28 -1.80 -4.80
C VAL A 177 -5.80 -2.22 -6.19
N ILE A 178 -6.21 -1.46 -7.21
CA ILE A 178 -5.95 -1.73 -8.62
C ILE A 178 -5.12 -0.62 -9.25
N ASN A 179 -4.20 -0.99 -10.13
CA ASN A 179 -3.58 -0.04 -11.04
C ASN A 179 -4.30 -0.03 -12.39
N TYR A 180 -5.00 1.08 -12.68
CA TYR A 180 -5.74 1.29 -13.94
C TYR A 180 -4.90 1.22 -15.21
N ARG A 181 -3.56 1.20 -15.08
CA ARG A 181 -2.60 1.16 -16.19
C ARG A 181 -1.96 -0.20 -16.41
N TRP A 182 -2.35 -1.23 -15.64
CA TRP A 182 -1.92 -2.60 -15.93
C TRP A 182 -2.35 -2.99 -17.35
N SER A 183 -1.40 -3.55 -18.09
CA SER A 183 -1.57 -3.98 -19.48
C SER A 183 -2.64 -5.06 -19.66
N GLY A 184 -2.83 -5.92 -18.65
CA GLY A 184 -3.86 -6.96 -18.64
C GLY A 184 -5.30 -6.47 -18.44
N MET A 185 -5.52 -5.17 -18.18
CA MET A 185 -6.85 -4.60 -17.95
C MET A 185 -7.57 -4.24 -19.26
N PRO A 186 -8.91 -4.32 -19.33
CA PRO A 186 -9.66 -3.85 -20.49
C PRO A 186 -9.52 -2.32 -20.60
N ARG A 187 -8.74 -1.84 -21.58
CA ARG A 187 -8.34 -0.43 -21.70
C ARG A 187 -9.53 0.55 -21.68
N GLY A 188 -10.65 0.18 -22.30
CA GLY A 188 -11.87 0.99 -22.32
C GLY A 188 -12.46 1.16 -20.93
N LEU A 189 -12.70 0.03 -20.23
CA LEU A 189 -13.26 0.00 -18.88
C LEU A 189 -12.33 0.68 -17.86
N ALA A 190 -11.04 0.34 -17.88
CA ALA A 190 -10.06 0.94 -16.97
C ALA A 190 -9.98 2.46 -17.15
N ARG A 191 -10.01 2.96 -18.39
CA ARG A 191 -10.04 4.41 -18.66
C ARG A 191 -11.34 5.06 -18.21
N GLN A 192 -12.48 4.41 -18.41
CA GLN A 192 -13.78 4.92 -17.97
C GLN A 192 -13.81 5.09 -16.45
N LEU A 193 -13.45 4.04 -15.71
CA LEU A 193 -13.43 4.04 -14.24
C LEU A 193 -12.36 4.98 -13.68
N TYR A 194 -11.20 5.09 -14.33
CA TYR A 194 -10.20 6.07 -13.93
C TYR A 194 -10.74 7.51 -14.06
N ARG A 195 -11.50 7.81 -15.12
CA ARG A 195 -12.08 9.14 -15.35
C ARG A 195 -13.25 9.48 -14.43
N SER A 196 -13.90 8.48 -13.82
CA SER A 196 -14.97 8.72 -12.85
C SER A 196 -14.46 9.05 -11.44
N MET A 197 -13.17 8.83 -11.16
CA MET A 197 -12.58 9.22 -9.88
C MET A 197 -12.50 10.76 -9.73
N PRO A 198 -12.42 11.29 -8.50
CA PRO A 198 -12.11 12.70 -8.28
C PRO A 198 -10.84 13.14 -9.02
N VAL A 199 -10.83 14.37 -9.53
CA VAL A 199 -9.71 14.93 -10.31
C VAL A 199 -8.39 14.89 -9.53
N GLY A 200 -8.45 15.11 -8.21
CA GLY A 200 -7.32 14.98 -7.30
C GLY A 200 -6.67 13.60 -7.34
N ASP A 201 -7.47 12.54 -7.16
CA ASP A 201 -7.00 11.17 -7.23
C ASP A 201 -6.45 10.84 -8.63
N GLN A 202 -7.13 11.26 -9.69
CA GLN A 202 -6.63 11.07 -11.06
C GLN A 202 -5.20 11.62 -11.21
N TRP A 203 -4.95 12.85 -10.78
CA TRP A 203 -3.63 13.47 -10.87
C TRP A 203 -2.60 12.82 -9.96
N SER A 204 -2.93 12.55 -8.69
CA SER A 204 -2.02 11.87 -7.77
C SER A 204 -1.55 10.53 -8.32
N LEU A 205 -2.47 9.71 -8.88
CA LEU A 205 -2.11 8.44 -9.51
C LEU A 205 -1.30 8.63 -10.81
N LYS A 206 -1.58 9.68 -11.57
CA LYS A 206 -0.83 10.00 -12.80
C LYS A 206 0.61 10.41 -12.49
N VAL A 207 0.82 11.23 -11.47
CA VAL A 207 2.15 11.63 -11.01
C VAL A 207 2.90 10.42 -10.47
N ALA A 208 2.27 9.60 -9.61
CA ALA A 208 2.85 8.36 -9.11
C ALA A 208 3.33 7.43 -10.25
N TYR A 209 2.57 7.33 -11.34
CA TYR A 209 2.93 6.48 -12.49
C TYR A 209 4.04 7.07 -13.36
N TYR A 210 3.94 8.34 -13.77
CA TYR A 210 4.82 8.92 -14.79
C TYR A 210 6.05 9.65 -14.23
N ALA A 211 5.93 10.21 -13.02
CA ALA A 211 6.98 11.00 -12.39
C ALA A 211 6.95 10.79 -10.86
N PRO A 212 7.17 9.55 -10.37
CA PRO A 212 7.13 9.26 -8.93
C PRO A 212 8.11 10.11 -8.10
N TRP A 213 9.23 10.55 -8.71
CA TRP A 213 10.19 11.46 -8.09
C TRP A 213 9.62 12.85 -7.78
N LEU A 214 8.54 13.27 -8.45
CA LEU A 214 7.81 14.52 -8.18
C LEU A 214 6.66 14.37 -7.19
N LEU A 215 6.32 13.13 -6.80
CA LEU A 215 5.11 12.86 -6.04
C LEU A 215 5.08 13.65 -4.72
N HIS A 216 6.20 13.68 -3.98
CA HIS A 216 6.29 14.44 -2.74
C HIS A 216 5.92 15.91 -2.94
N TRP A 217 6.60 16.56 -3.89
CA TRP A 217 6.42 17.96 -4.18
C TRP A 217 4.99 18.26 -4.60
N TRP A 218 4.44 17.46 -5.52
CA TRP A 218 3.05 17.58 -5.99
C TRP A 218 2.07 17.52 -4.82
N MET A 219 2.19 16.49 -3.97
CA MET A 219 1.29 16.27 -2.85
C MET A 219 1.44 17.33 -1.74
N ASN A 220 2.54 18.08 -1.72
CA ASN A 220 2.75 19.21 -0.81
C ASN A 220 2.14 20.53 -1.33
N GLN A 221 1.76 20.60 -2.61
CA GLN A 221 1.14 21.78 -3.24
C GLN A 221 -0.39 21.84 -3.05
N LYS A 222 -0.91 21.36 -1.91
CA LYS A 222 -2.37 21.16 -1.69
C LYS A 222 -3.22 22.42 -1.86
N THR A 223 -2.64 23.61 -1.70
CA THR A 223 -3.33 24.90 -1.82
C THR A 223 -3.78 25.23 -3.25
N TRP A 224 -3.14 24.65 -4.27
CA TRP A 224 -3.27 25.07 -5.66
C TRP A 224 -3.20 23.92 -6.68
N LEU A 225 -2.76 22.73 -6.26
CA LEU A 225 -2.85 21.50 -7.06
C LEU A 225 -3.91 20.54 -6.51
N PRO A 226 -4.62 19.80 -7.39
CA PRO A 226 -5.51 18.73 -6.97
C PRO A 226 -4.75 17.66 -6.16
N THR A 227 -5.34 17.23 -5.04
CA THR A 227 -4.78 16.30 -4.06
C THR A 227 -5.71 15.11 -3.84
N SER A 228 -5.15 14.00 -3.37
CA SER A 228 -5.88 12.74 -3.22
C SER A 228 -6.92 12.82 -2.10
N THR A 229 -8.16 12.43 -2.44
CA THR A 229 -9.28 12.45 -1.50
C THR A 229 -9.14 11.40 -0.39
N VAL A 230 -8.41 10.32 -0.67
CA VAL A 230 -8.06 9.27 0.32
C VAL A 230 -7.08 9.80 1.37
N ILE A 231 -6.10 10.61 0.97
CA ILE A 231 -5.13 11.21 1.90
C ILE A 231 -5.78 12.30 2.75
N ASP A 232 -6.59 13.15 2.13
CA ASP A 232 -7.22 14.28 2.82
C ASP A 232 -8.52 13.90 3.54
N GLY A 233 -9.03 12.68 3.33
CA GLY A 233 -10.29 12.20 3.90
C GLY A 233 -11.53 12.91 3.36
N SER A 234 -11.41 13.64 2.26
CA SER A 234 -12.45 14.52 1.70
C SER A 234 -13.46 13.80 0.80
N GLY A 235 -13.15 12.58 0.36
CA GLY A 235 -14.03 11.80 -0.52
C GLY A 235 -15.18 11.18 0.26
N SER A 236 -16.43 11.39 -0.19
CA SER A 236 -17.59 10.66 0.32
C SER A 236 -17.67 9.26 -0.27
N PHE A 237 -18.20 8.30 0.49
CA PHE A 237 -18.44 6.96 0.00
C PHE A 237 -19.90 6.76 -0.41
N PRO A 238 -20.18 6.05 -1.53
CA PRO A 238 -21.56 5.74 -1.93
C PRO A 238 -22.22 4.75 -0.96
N ASN A 239 -21.46 3.82 -0.39
CA ASN A 239 -21.97 2.86 0.59
C ASN A 239 -22.21 3.54 1.94
N ALA A 240 -23.40 3.31 2.52
CA ALA A 240 -23.84 3.98 3.75
C ALA A 240 -23.00 3.61 4.99
N LEU A 241 -22.52 2.36 5.10
CA LEU A 241 -21.70 1.93 6.22
C LEU A 241 -20.30 2.56 6.15
N ASP A 242 -19.70 2.55 4.96
CA ASP A 242 -18.41 3.21 4.74
C ASP A 242 -18.47 4.71 5.02
N GLU A 243 -19.51 5.39 4.54
CA GLU A 243 -19.69 6.82 4.78
C GLU A 243 -19.90 7.12 6.27
N LYS A 244 -20.71 6.30 6.96
CA LYS A 244 -20.87 6.40 8.42
C LYS A 244 -19.53 6.24 9.15
N ASN A 245 -18.73 5.25 8.76
CA ASN A 245 -17.41 5.01 9.34
C ASN A 245 -16.44 6.17 9.07
N ARG A 246 -16.48 6.74 7.86
CA ARG A 246 -15.69 7.92 7.48
C ARG A 246 -16.05 9.14 8.32
N VAL A 247 -17.34 9.48 8.41
CA VAL A 247 -17.83 10.62 9.19
C VAL A 247 -17.49 10.44 10.67
N MET A 248 -17.66 9.25 11.22
CA MET A 248 -17.27 8.94 12.60
C MET A 248 -15.76 9.10 12.81
N ALA A 249 -14.94 8.59 11.89
CA ALA A 249 -13.48 8.69 12.00
C ALA A 249 -13.00 10.15 11.94
N LEU A 250 -13.64 10.99 11.13
CA LEU A 250 -13.34 12.41 11.03
C LEU A 250 -13.82 13.19 12.26
N SER A 251 -15.05 12.97 12.71
CA SER A 251 -15.64 13.71 13.85
C SER A 251 -14.97 13.40 15.19
N THR A 252 -14.45 12.18 15.35
CA THR A 252 -13.72 11.74 16.56
C THR A 252 -12.22 12.06 16.51
N GLY A 253 -11.70 12.58 15.39
CA GLY A 253 -10.26 12.79 15.19
C GLY A 253 -9.46 11.50 14.95
N MET A 254 -10.13 10.35 14.87
CA MET A 254 -9.49 9.05 14.67
C MET A 254 -8.75 8.97 13.33
N PHE A 255 -9.28 9.58 12.27
CA PHE A 255 -8.64 9.63 10.95
C PHE A 255 -7.26 10.32 11.02
N GLN A 256 -7.22 11.50 11.63
CA GLN A 256 -6.00 12.30 11.79
C GLN A 256 -5.01 11.60 12.72
N LYS A 257 -5.49 10.95 13.79
CA LYS A 257 -4.64 10.16 14.69
C LYS A 257 -3.99 8.98 13.95
N LYS A 258 -4.77 8.20 13.19
CA LYS A 258 -4.25 7.08 12.37
C LYS A 258 -3.24 7.58 11.34
N ALA A 259 -3.57 8.64 10.60
CA ALA A 259 -2.67 9.23 9.63
C ALA A 259 -1.34 9.68 10.29
N ARG A 260 -1.39 10.38 11.43
CA ARG A 260 -0.18 10.80 12.15
C ARG A 260 0.69 9.64 12.60
N LEU A 261 0.10 8.56 13.13
CA LEU A 261 0.83 7.36 13.53
C LEU A 261 1.46 6.67 12.31
N ALA A 262 0.69 6.49 11.24
CA ALA A 262 1.16 5.89 10.00
C ALA A 262 2.33 6.70 9.39
N THR A 263 2.29 8.02 9.47
CA THR A 263 3.28 8.92 8.86
C THR A 263 4.30 9.50 9.84
N GLN A 264 4.43 8.95 11.06
CA GLN A 264 5.24 9.60 12.12
C GLN A 264 6.74 9.70 11.77
N GLN A 265 7.22 8.88 10.83
CA GLN A 265 8.59 8.91 10.31
C GLN A 265 8.76 9.76 9.03
N GLY A 266 7.66 10.38 8.57
CA GLY A 266 7.57 11.15 7.34
C GLY A 266 6.51 10.59 6.39
N VAL A 267 5.71 11.48 5.80
CA VAL A 267 4.69 11.12 4.79
C VAL A 267 5.30 10.58 3.49
N GLN A 268 6.55 10.98 3.18
CA GLN A 268 7.29 10.43 2.06
C GLN A 268 7.49 8.92 2.23
N GLU A 269 8.03 8.53 3.38
CA GLU A 269 8.44 7.16 3.66
C GLU A 269 7.24 6.21 3.81
N SER A 270 6.09 6.74 4.21
CA SER A 270 4.85 5.98 4.32
C SER A 270 4.04 6.11 3.04
N PHE A 271 3.16 7.10 2.97
CA PHE A 271 2.12 7.20 1.95
C PHE A 271 2.67 7.32 0.53
N TYR A 272 3.65 8.19 0.29
CA TYR A 272 4.04 8.52 -1.08
C TYR A 272 4.88 7.43 -1.74
N LEU A 273 5.86 6.85 -1.03
CA LEU A 273 6.59 5.69 -1.57
C LEU A 273 5.67 4.50 -1.79
N ASP A 274 4.70 4.28 -0.92
CA ASP A 274 3.73 3.19 -1.06
C ASP A 274 2.80 3.38 -2.27
N MET A 275 2.31 4.61 -2.48
CA MET A 275 1.59 4.98 -3.68
C MET A 275 2.44 4.84 -4.94
N ALA A 276 3.71 5.27 -4.90
CA ALA A 276 4.62 5.16 -6.03
C ALA A 276 4.86 3.70 -6.45
N VAL A 277 4.89 2.77 -5.51
CA VAL A 277 5.03 1.34 -5.79
C VAL A 277 3.72 0.75 -6.33
N MET A 278 2.59 0.96 -5.65
CA MET A 278 1.30 0.41 -6.07
C MET A 278 0.87 0.93 -7.46
N PHE A 279 0.97 2.24 -7.67
CA PHE A 279 0.51 2.90 -8.89
C PHE A 279 1.62 3.17 -9.91
N GLY A 280 2.84 2.74 -9.62
CA GLY A 280 3.97 2.77 -10.55
C GLY A 280 3.86 1.70 -11.63
N ARG A 281 4.96 1.51 -12.38
CA ARG A 281 5.08 0.41 -13.34
C ARG A 281 5.51 -0.85 -12.61
N TRP A 282 4.91 -1.98 -12.95
CA TRP A 282 5.31 -3.30 -12.48
C TRP A 282 5.99 -4.03 -13.63
N PRO A 283 7.32 -3.88 -13.81
CA PRO A 283 8.01 -4.36 -15.00
C PRO A 283 8.17 -5.89 -15.04
N GLU A 284 8.11 -6.54 -13.89
CA GLU A 284 8.41 -7.97 -13.75
C GLU A 284 7.18 -8.87 -13.89
N PHE A 285 6.00 -8.38 -13.48
CA PHE A 285 4.72 -9.07 -13.60
C PHE A 285 3.55 -8.13 -13.28
N GLU A 286 2.38 -8.44 -13.80
CA GLU A 286 1.09 -7.91 -13.36
C GLU A 286 0.22 -9.06 -12.81
N PRO A 287 -0.85 -8.79 -12.04
CA PRO A 287 -1.70 -9.85 -11.49
C PRO A 287 -2.24 -10.85 -12.53
N THR A 288 -2.50 -10.39 -13.76
CA THR A 288 -3.00 -11.22 -14.86
C THR A 288 -1.95 -12.10 -15.52
N ASP A 289 -0.67 -11.91 -15.20
CA ASP A 289 0.45 -12.69 -15.75
C ASP A 289 0.82 -13.87 -14.85
N LEU A 290 0.25 -13.94 -13.64
CA LEU A 290 0.53 -14.99 -12.68
C LEU A 290 -0.16 -16.29 -13.06
N GLU A 291 0.62 -17.37 -13.08
CA GLU A 291 0.12 -18.74 -13.18
C GLU A 291 -0.63 -19.16 -11.92
N GLU A 292 -1.31 -20.29 -11.99
CA GLU A 292 -2.07 -20.84 -10.87
C GLU A 292 -1.18 -21.11 -9.65
N MET A 293 -1.66 -20.70 -8.48
CA MET A 293 -0.93 -20.87 -7.22
C MET A 293 -1.11 -22.29 -6.67
N PRO A 294 -0.08 -22.89 -6.07
CA PRO A 294 -0.16 -24.23 -5.49
C PRO A 294 -0.90 -24.25 -4.13
N PHE A 295 -1.69 -23.23 -3.84
CA PHE A 295 -2.43 -23.01 -2.59
C PHE A 295 -3.70 -22.19 -2.85
N PRO A 296 -4.72 -22.29 -1.98
CA PRO A 296 -5.96 -21.53 -2.16
C PRO A 296 -5.74 -20.01 -2.06
N VAL A 297 -6.34 -19.27 -3.00
CA VAL A 297 -6.37 -17.80 -2.99
C VAL A 297 -7.81 -17.32 -3.05
N HIS A 298 -8.19 -16.51 -2.05
CA HIS A 298 -9.51 -15.91 -1.94
C HIS A 298 -9.42 -14.39 -2.12
N LEU A 299 -10.37 -13.81 -2.86
CA LEU A 299 -10.48 -12.36 -3.03
C LEU A 299 -11.89 -11.92 -2.65
N PHE A 300 -12.00 -11.10 -1.61
CA PHE A 300 -13.26 -10.55 -1.11
C PHE A 300 -13.40 -9.10 -1.58
N GLN A 301 -14.54 -8.76 -2.17
CA GLN A 301 -14.80 -7.43 -2.73
C GLN A 301 -16.25 -7.04 -2.50
N GLY A 302 -16.47 -5.85 -1.93
CA GLY A 302 -17.79 -5.23 -1.89
C GLY A 302 -18.23 -4.75 -3.28
N ASP A 303 -19.49 -4.96 -3.64
CA ASP A 303 -20.05 -4.49 -4.92
C ASP A 303 -20.40 -2.99 -4.92
N GLU A 304 -20.50 -2.36 -3.75
CA GLU A 304 -20.66 -0.92 -3.54
C GLU A 304 -19.34 -0.23 -3.12
N ASP A 305 -18.19 -0.87 -3.35
CA ASP A 305 -16.88 -0.28 -3.05
C ASP A 305 -16.65 1.02 -3.86
N GLY A 306 -16.59 2.14 -3.13
CA GLY A 306 -16.39 3.47 -3.70
C GLY A 306 -14.92 3.87 -3.89
N VAL A 307 -13.97 3.06 -3.42
CA VAL A 307 -12.52 3.31 -3.54
C VAL A 307 -11.95 2.51 -4.72
N VAL A 308 -12.32 1.23 -4.81
CA VAL A 308 -11.85 0.31 -5.84
C VAL A 308 -13.04 -0.23 -6.61
N PRO A 309 -13.10 -0.01 -7.93
CA PRO A 309 -14.22 -0.47 -8.73
C PRO A 309 -14.23 -2.00 -8.86
N VAL A 310 -15.31 -2.62 -8.39
CA VAL A 310 -15.55 -4.07 -8.42
C VAL A 310 -15.36 -4.68 -9.82
N GLN A 311 -15.66 -3.93 -10.88
CA GLN A 311 -15.64 -4.41 -12.26
C GLN A 311 -14.24 -4.84 -12.71
N LEU A 312 -13.18 -4.17 -12.23
CA LEU A 312 -11.81 -4.54 -12.57
C LEU A 312 -11.35 -5.77 -11.78
N GLN A 313 -11.84 -5.97 -10.55
CA GLN A 313 -11.60 -7.22 -9.81
C GLN A 313 -12.28 -8.40 -10.50
N ARG A 314 -13.53 -8.24 -10.94
CA ARG A 314 -14.23 -9.25 -11.75
C ARG A 314 -13.44 -9.63 -12.99
N HIS A 315 -12.75 -8.68 -13.63
CA HIS A 315 -11.90 -8.96 -14.78
C HIS A 315 -10.66 -9.76 -14.39
N ILE A 316 -9.91 -9.31 -13.37
CA ILE A 316 -8.71 -10.00 -12.88
C ILE A 316 -9.04 -11.46 -12.53
N CYS A 317 -10.04 -11.69 -11.67
CA CYS A 317 -10.43 -13.04 -11.22
C CYS A 317 -10.87 -13.93 -12.38
N ARG A 318 -11.67 -13.40 -13.33
CA ARG A 318 -12.07 -14.16 -14.53
C ARG A 318 -10.89 -14.48 -15.45
N ARG A 319 -9.92 -13.56 -15.57
CA ARG A 319 -8.77 -13.71 -16.45
C ARG A 319 -7.80 -14.76 -15.95
N VAL A 320 -7.54 -14.78 -14.64
CA VAL A 320 -6.60 -15.74 -14.03
C VAL A 320 -7.27 -17.10 -13.74
N GLY A 321 -8.56 -17.12 -13.42
CA GLY A 321 -9.37 -18.34 -13.28
C GLY A 321 -9.15 -19.14 -11.99
N TRP A 322 -8.00 -18.99 -11.32
CA TRP A 322 -7.65 -19.76 -10.12
C TRP A 322 -7.97 -19.05 -8.79
N ILE A 323 -8.45 -17.80 -8.82
CA ILE A 323 -8.85 -17.07 -7.62
C ILE A 323 -10.31 -17.37 -7.28
N SER A 324 -10.54 -17.84 -6.05
CA SER A 324 -11.88 -17.94 -5.49
C SER A 324 -12.41 -16.54 -5.15
N TYR A 325 -13.23 -15.99 -6.05
CA TYR A 325 -13.77 -14.64 -5.93
C TYR A 325 -15.06 -14.60 -5.11
N HIS A 326 -15.09 -13.75 -4.09
CA HIS A 326 -16.21 -13.54 -3.18
C HIS A 326 -16.71 -12.10 -3.30
N GLU A 327 -17.72 -11.90 -4.13
CA GLU A 327 -18.43 -10.62 -4.21
C GLU A 327 -19.45 -10.51 -3.06
N LEU A 328 -19.44 -9.37 -2.38
CA LEU A 328 -20.25 -9.11 -1.19
C LEU A 328 -21.30 -8.03 -1.52
N ALA A 329 -22.57 -8.45 -1.54
CA ALA A 329 -23.68 -7.56 -1.88
C ALA A 329 -23.94 -6.48 -0.83
N GLY A 330 -24.10 -5.23 -1.25
CA GLY A 330 -24.35 -4.07 -0.38
C GLY A 330 -23.17 -3.69 0.51
N VAL A 331 -21.97 -4.16 0.20
CA VAL A 331 -20.76 -3.93 1.00
C VAL A 331 -19.85 -2.94 0.28
N GLY A 332 -19.29 -2.00 1.04
CA GLY A 332 -18.30 -1.04 0.56
C GLY A 332 -16.85 -1.56 0.60
N HIS A 333 -15.90 -0.63 0.71
CA HIS A 333 -14.46 -0.85 0.81
C HIS A 333 -13.99 -1.31 2.20
N PHE A 334 -14.64 -0.88 3.28
CA PHE A 334 -14.15 -1.16 4.64
C PHE A 334 -14.65 -2.52 5.17
N LEU A 335 -14.17 -3.60 4.56
CA LEU A 335 -14.59 -4.98 4.86
C LEU A 335 -14.43 -5.34 6.35
N SER A 336 -13.37 -4.88 7.02
CA SER A 336 -13.15 -5.15 8.45
C SER A 336 -14.14 -4.42 9.37
N ALA A 337 -14.96 -3.51 8.86
CA ALA A 337 -16.04 -2.87 9.61
C ALA A 337 -17.39 -3.57 9.44
N VAL A 338 -17.50 -4.54 8.52
CA VAL A 338 -18.72 -5.32 8.31
C VAL A 338 -18.83 -6.38 9.41
N PRO A 339 -19.91 -6.37 10.24
CA PRO A 339 -20.07 -7.33 11.32
C PRO A 339 -20.00 -8.79 10.84
N GLY A 340 -19.21 -9.61 11.53
CA GLY A 340 -19.04 -11.04 11.22
C GLY A 340 -18.22 -11.35 9.95
N LEU A 341 -17.85 -10.37 9.14
CA LEU A 341 -17.09 -10.62 7.92
C LEU A 341 -15.66 -11.10 8.20
N GLY A 342 -15.05 -10.63 9.30
CA GLY A 342 -13.75 -11.13 9.75
C GLY A 342 -13.75 -12.64 9.98
N ASP A 343 -14.77 -13.16 10.67
CA ASP A 343 -14.96 -14.58 10.92
C ASP A 343 -15.13 -15.36 9.62
N ARG A 344 -15.97 -14.85 8.71
CA ARG A 344 -16.16 -15.45 7.38
C ARG A 344 -14.86 -15.51 6.58
N ILE A 345 -14.06 -14.44 6.57
CA ILE A 345 -12.79 -14.40 5.82
C ILE A 345 -11.81 -15.44 6.38
N VAL A 346 -11.64 -15.46 7.71
CA VAL A 346 -10.71 -16.38 8.38
C VAL A 346 -11.15 -17.83 8.20
N SER A 347 -12.42 -18.15 8.43
CA SER A 347 -12.96 -19.51 8.26
C SER A 347 -12.96 -19.98 6.80
N THR A 348 -13.09 -19.08 5.82
CA THR A 348 -13.02 -19.44 4.39
C THR A 348 -11.59 -19.79 3.99
N LEU A 349 -10.60 -19.03 4.47
CA LEU A 349 -9.19 -19.22 4.13
C LEU A 349 -8.58 -20.44 4.82
N LEU A 350 -8.95 -20.66 6.08
CA LEU A 350 -8.26 -21.59 6.96
C LEU A 350 -8.97 -22.95 7.01
N PRO A 351 -8.22 -24.06 7.06
CA PRO A 351 -8.81 -25.38 7.19
C PRO A 351 -9.50 -25.53 8.55
N ALA A 352 -10.67 -26.19 8.53
CA ALA A 352 -11.37 -26.60 9.73
C ALA A 352 -10.48 -27.48 10.63
N PRO A 353 -10.75 -27.53 11.95
CA PRO A 353 -10.11 -28.51 12.82
C PRO A 353 -10.39 -29.92 12.29
N ALA A 354 -9.36 -30.77 12.30
CA ALA A 354 -9.48 -32.18 11.93
C ALA A 354 -10.25 -32.97 13.00
#